data_AF-A0A7W1E6V0-F1
#
_entry.id   AF-A0A7W1E6V0-F1
#
_cell.length_a   1.000
_cell.length_b   1.000
_cell.length_c   1.000
_cell.angle_alpha   90.00
_cell.angle_beta   90.00
_cell.angle_gamma   90.00
#
_symmetry.space_group_name_H-M   'P 1'
#
loop_
_entity.id
_entity.type
_entity.pdbx_description
1 polymer ?
#
loop_
_entity_poly.entity_id
_entity_poly.type
_entity_poly.pdbx_seq_one_letter_code
_entity_poly.pdbx_strand_id
1 'polypeptide(L)'
;MLDTSVIAKYHPAGGPSTSDVVPLVAVPMRHGMTIGEMALMYKDALGINVDLSVIPARGWQRELWYDRTGLPWVKPSPNMPTLQSAMLYPGTVMFEATNVSVGRGTPTAFQIIGAPWLKSAAVVKMLTEREMRGVRFTAEEFTPVNPTDSKYSGKRIPGIRISVTNRSGLQAVRVGAALLWAINKTSPDSLRVNASSFDRLLGSPAIREALLRGEDPDKLMDREFQPVYEFRERTRKYLLYK
;
A
#
# COMPACT_ATOMS: atom_id res chain seq x y z
N MET A 1 -7.49 8.17 9.10
CA MET A 1 -6.74 9.02 8.16
C MET A 1 -6.70 8.27 6.83
N LEU A 2 -7.22 8.87 5.77
CA LEU A 2 -7.15 8.31 4.41
C LEU A 2 -5.69 8.39 3.96
N ASP A 3 -5.23 7.35 3.26
CA ASP A 3 -3.88 7.31 2.72
C ASP A 3 -3.92 7.69 1.24
N THR A 4 -2.93 8.47 0.84
CA THR A 4 -2.84 9.07 -0.48
C THR A 4 -2.60 8.01 -1.53
N SER A 5 -3.46 7.94 -2.54
CA SER A 5 -3.05 7.45 -3.84
C SER A 5 -3.88 8.08 -4.94
N VAL A 6 -3.24 8.28 -6.08
CA VAL A 6 -3.88 8.65 -7.32
C VAL A 6 -4.80 7.50 -7.72
N ILE A 7 -6.05 7.87 -7.95
CA ILE A 7 -7.03 7.08 -8.67
C ILE A 7 -6.42 6.61 -10.00
N ALA A 8 -6.28 5.31 -10.18
CA ALA A 8 -5.98 4.73 -11.48
C ALA A 8 -7.11 5.13 -12.45
N LYS A 9 -6.85 6.10 -13.33
CA LYS A 9 -7.62 6.26 -14.57
C LYS A 9 -7.19 5.20 -15.59
N TYR A 10 -7.03 3.95 -15.17
CA TYR A 10 -6.69 2.90 -16.12
C TYR A 10 -7.98 2.38 -16.76
N HIS A 11 -8.36 3.02 -17.86
CA HIS A 11 -9.19 2.39 -18.88
C HIS A 11 -8.23 1.81 -19.93
N PRO A 12 -8.01 0.48 -19.97
CA PRO A 12 -7.35 -0.12 -21.13
C PRO A 12 -8.20 0.21 -22.37
N ALA A 13 -7.56 0.51 -23.49
CA ALA A 13 -8.20 0.91 -24.76
C ALA A 13 -9.09 -0.17 -25.42
N GLY A 14 -9.54 -1.18 -24.67
CA GLY A 14 -10.42 -2.26 -25.08
C GLY A 14 -11.39 -2.74 -23.99
N GLY A 15 -11.55 -1.99 -22.89
CA GLY A 15 -12.36 -2.41 -21.74
C GLY A 15 -11.62 -3.38 -20.80
N PRO A 16 -12.05 -3.52 -19.54
CA PRO A 16 -11.37 -4.41 -18.58
C PRO A 16 -11.46 -5.88 -19.03
N SER A 17 -10.31 -6.54 -19.20
CA SER A 17 -10.24 -8.00 -19.33
C SER A 17 -10.57 -8.66 -17.99
N THR A 18 -11.09 -9.89 -18.00
CA THR A 18 -11.28 -10.70 -16.78
C THR A 18 -9.97 -11.01 -16.05
N SER A 19 -8.82 -10.79 -16.70
CA SER A 19 -7.49 -10.87 -16.10
C SER A 19 -6.99 -9.56 -15.48
N ASP A 20 -7.70 -8.44 -15.68
CA ASP A 20 -7.31 -7.13 -15.18
C ASP A 20 -7.93 -6.89 -13.80
N VAL A 21 -7.12 -7.01 -12.75
CA VAL A 21 -7.49 -6.56 -11.40
C VAL A 21 -7.29 -5.05 -11.31
N VAL A 22 -8.16 -4.30 -11.98
CA VAL A 22 -8.16 -2.82 -11.98
C VAL A 22 -9.44 -2.29 -11.34
N PRO A 23 -9.37 -1.19 -10.56
CA PRO A 23 -10.56 -0.63 -9.95
C PRO A 23 -11.51 -0.07 -11.03
N LEU A 24 -12.75 -0.60 -11.07
CA LEU A 24 -13.81 -0.16 -11.99
C LEU A 24 -14.25 1.28 -11.74
N VAL A 25 -14.06 1.75 -10.50
CA VAL A 25 -14.26 3.14 -10.11
C VAL A 25 -13.02 3.59 -9.36
N ALA A 26 -12.62 4.81 -9.69
CA ALA A 26 -11.65 5.61 -8.98
C ALA A 26 -11.77 5.57 -7.44
N VAL A 27 -10.88 4.80 -6.79
CA VAL A 27 -10.74 4.73 -5.33
C VAL A 27 -9.29 4.98 -4.88
N PRO A 28 -9.06 5.67 -3.74
CA PRO A 28 -7.75 5.69 -3.10
C PRO A 28 -7.34 4.29 -2.63
N MET A 29 -6.04 4.03 -2.57
CA MET A 29 -5.46 2.76 -2.10
C MET A 29 -5.91 2.42 -0.68
N ARG A 30 -6.13 3.45 0.16
CA ARG A 30 -6.81 3.32 1.44
C ARG A 30 -8.10 4.13 1.43
N HIS A 31 -9.12 3.59 0.79
CA HIS A 31 -10.46 4.18 0.65
C HIS A 31 -11.21 4.38 1.97
N GLY A 32 -10.91 3.59 3.02
CA GLY A 32 -11.49 3.77 4.35
C GLY A 32 -12.98 3.41 4.47
N MET A 33 -13.50 2.63 3.52
CA MET A 33 -14.88 2.14 3.46
C MET A 33 -14.91 0.63 3.72
N THR A 34 -15.98 0.14 4.33
CA THR A 34 -16.29 -1.30 4.40
C THR A 34 -16.71 -1.84 3.04
N ILE A 35 -16.71 -3.18 2.88
CA ILE A 35 -17.16 -3.81 1.62
C ILE A 35 -18.63 -3.50 1.30
N GLY A 36 -19.49 -3.37 2.31
CA GLY A 36 -20.90 -2.99 2.14
C GLY A 36 -21.06 -1.55 1.62
N GLU A 37 -20.32 -0.61 2.20
CA GLU A 37 -20.30 0.79 1.74
C GLU A 37 -19.73 0.89 0.30
N MET A 38 -18.69 0.11 -0.03
CA MET A 38 -18.18 0.04 -1.40
C MET A 38 -19.19 -0.54 -2.40
N ALA A 39 -19.96 -1.57 -2.00
CA ALA A 39 -20.99 -2.14 -2.86
C ALA A 39 -22.09 -1.12 -3.20
N LEU A 40 -22.52 -0.32 -2.22
CA LEU A 40 -23.47 0.78 -2.43
C LEU A 40 -22.88 1.84 -3.38
N MET A 41 -21.61 2.21 -3.19
CA MET A 41 -20.92 3.16 -4.05
C MET A 41 -20.81 2.67 -5.50
N TYR A 42 -20.39 1.42 -5.71
CA TYR A 42 -20.25 0.85 -7.05
C TYR A 42 -21.59 0.66 -7.75
N LYS A 43 -22.65 0.29 -7.02
CA LYS A 43 -24.00 0.20 -7.59
C LYS A 43 -24.42 1.53 -8.22
N ASP A 44 -24.26 2.64 -7.49
CA ASP A 44 -24.60 3.99 -7.99
C ASP A 44 -23.65 4.43 -9.12
N ALA A 45 -22.34 4.32 -8.89
CA ALA A 45 -21.33 4.81 -9.84
C ALA A 45 -21.30 4.06 -11.18
N LEU A 46 -21.72 2.79 -11.21
CA LEU A 46 -21.73 1.95 -12.41
C LEU A 46 -23.14 1.72 -12.97
N GLY A 47 -24.19 2.31 -12.36
CA GLY A 47 -25.57 2.13 -12.80
C GLY A 47 -26.03 0.67 -12.76
N ILE A 48 -25.53 -0.13 -11.82
CA ILE A 48 -25.84 -1.56 -11.75
C ILE A 48 -27.28 -1.73 -11.23
N ASN A 49 -28.15 -2.26 -12.10
CA ASN A 49 -29.54 -2.56 -11.76
C ASN A 49 -29.64 -3.90 -11.00
N VAL A 50 -29.39 -3.85 -9.70
CA VAL A 50 -29.53 -4.99 -8.79
C VAL A 50 -30.24 -4.57 -7.51
N ASP A 51 -31.09 -5.44 -6.99
CA ASP A 51 -31.62 -5.29 -5.63
C ASP A 51 -30.53 -5.69 -4.62
N LEU A 52 -29.91 -4.68 -4.00
CA LEU A 52 -28.76 -4.83 -3.11
C LEU A 52 -29.18 -4.58 -1.67
N SER A 53 -29.04 -5.60 -0.83
CA SER A 53 -29.18 -5.50 0.62
C SER A 53 -27.82 -5.63 1.30
N VAL A 54 -27.48 -4.67 2.16
CA VAL A 54 -26.28 -4.71 3.02
C VAL A 54 -26.74 -4.85 4.47
N ILE A 55 -26.25 -5.88 5.17
CA ILE A 55 -26.53 -6.09 6.59
C ILE A 55 -25.42 -5.45 7.41
N PRO A 56 -25.66 -4.30 8.11
CA PRO A 56 -24.60 -3.60 8.81
C PRO A 56 -24.14 -4.35 10.07
N ALA A 57 -22.82 -4.45 10.26
CA ALA A 57 -22.24 -4.88 11.52
C ALA A 57 -22.71 -4.00 12.72
N ARG A 58 -23.21 -4.63 13.78
CA ARG A 58 -23.62 -3.93 15.00
C ARG A 58 -22.40 -3.53 15.83
N GLY A 59 -22.36 -2.28 16.29
CA GLY A 59 -21.35 -1.78 17.23
C GLY A 59 -19.98 -1.45 16.62
N TRP A 60 -19.77 -1.70 15.33
CA TRP A 60 -18.56 -1.25 14.63
C TRP A 60 -18.61 0.28 14.42
N GLN A 61 -17.47 0.92 14.61
CA GLN A 61 -17.25 2.35 14.38
C GLN A 61 -15.99 2.47 13.53
N ARG A 62 -15.89 3.51 12.69
CA ARG A 62 -14.80 3.62 11.71
C ARG A 62 -13.43 3.76 12.35
N GLU A 63 -13.37 4.32 13.55
CA GLU A 63 -12.15 4.46 14.33
C GLU A 63 -11.68 3.11 14.88
N LEU A 64 -12.55 2.09 14.96
CA LEU A 64 -12.27 0.80 15.57
C LEU A 64 -11.31 -0.03 14.71
N TRP A 65 -10.07 -0.13 15.17
CA TRP A 65 -9.09 -1.05 14.62
C TRP A 65 -9.47 -2.52 14.85
N TYR A 66 -9.02 -3.41 13.96
CA TYR A 66 -9.41 -4.81 13.95
C TYR A 66 -9.11 -5.54 15.27
N ASP A 67 -7.93 -5.30 15.86
CA ASP A 67 -7.51 -5.84 17.17
C ASP A 67 -8.42 -5.39 18.32
N ARG A 68 -9.21 -4.31 18.14
CA ARG A 68 -10.17 -3.83 19.14
C ARG A 68 -11.58 -4.40 18.95
N THR A 69 -11.80 -5.20 17.90
CA THR A 69 -13.10 -5.86 17.66
C THR A 69 -13.30 -7.11 18.54
N GLY A 70 -12.22 -7.64 19.12
CA GLY A 70 -12.23 -8.94 19.80
C GLY A 70 -12.26 -10.15 18.86
N LEU A 71 -12.28 -9.94 17.53
CA LEU A 71 -12.24 -11.01 16.54
C LEU A 71 -10.82 -11.56 16.33
N PRO A 72 -10.66 -12.86 16.09
CA PRO A 72 -9.38 -13.45 15.78
C PRO A 72 -8.88 -12.99 14.40
N TRP A 73 -7.58 -12.72 14.27
CA TRP A 73 -6.97 -12.43 12.98
C TRP A 73 -6.84 -13.71 12.14
N VAL A 74 -7.81 -13.93 11.25
CA VAL A 74 -7.71 -14.93 10.19
C VAL A 74 -6.98 -14.29 9.01
N LYS A 75 -5.84 -14.86 8.62
CA LYS A 75 -5.01 -14.31 7.53
C LYS A 75 -5.85 -14.21 6.25
N PRO A 76 -6.04 -13.00 5.67
CA PRO A 76 -6.78 -12.86 4.41
C PRO A 76 -5.98 -13.38 3.20
N SER A 77 -4.68 -13.62 3.37
CA SER A 77 -3.77 -14.16 2.36
C SER A 77 -2.57 -14.83 3.05
N PRO A 78 -1.92 -15.84 2.43
CA PRO A 78 -0.70 -16.43 2.98
C PRO A 78 0.38 -15.40 3.35
N ASN A 79 0.45 -14.30 2.60
CA ASN A 79 1.46 -13.24 2.80
C ASN A 79 0.94 -12.07 3.64
N MET A 80 -0.22 -12.18 4.27
CA MET A 80 -0.76 -11.19 5.20
C MET A 80 -0.80 -11.74 6.63
N PRO A 81 0.37 -12.02 7.25
CA PRO A 81 0.43 -12.77 8.49
C PRO A 81 -0.13 -12.02 9.69
N THR A 82 -0.10 -10.69 9.68
CA THR A 82 -0.50 -9.87 10.84
C THR A 82 -1.29 -8.62 10.43
N LEU A 83 -1.93 -8.00 11.42
CA LEU A 83 -2.53 -6.67 11.26
C LEU A 83 -1.49 -5.61 10.82
N GLN A 84 -0.23 -5.73 11.26
CA GLN A 84 0.83 -4.81 10.82
C GLN A 84 1.15 -4.96 9.33
N SER A 85 1.15 -6.19 8.81
CA SER A 85 1.24 -6.42 7.37
C SER A 85 0.11 -5.70 6.65
N ALA A 86 -1.13 -5.77 7.14
CA ALA A 86 -2.27 -5.10 6.53
C ALA A 86 -2.18 -3.56 6.62
N MET A 87 -1.62 -3.03 7.71
CA MET A 87 -1.39 -1.59 7.87
C MET A 87 -0.35 -1.05 6.86
N LEU A 88 0.71 -1.81 6.59
CA LEU A 88 1.81 -1.40 5.73
C LEU A 88 1.62 -1.78 4.26
N TYR A 89 0.78 -2.77 3.96
CA TYR A 89 0.54 -3.28 2.61
C TYR A 89 0.25 -2.18 1.57
N PRO A 90 -0.59 -1.16 1.84
CA PRO A 90 -0.77 -0.07 0.88
C PRO A 90 0.57 0.59 0.51
N GLY A 91 1.48 0.79 1.45
CA GLY A 91 2.79 1.36 1.15
C GLY A 91 3.78 0.41 0.47
N THR A 92 3.73 -0.87 0.82
CA THR A 92 4.79 -1.82 0.45
C THR A 92 4.45 -2.66 -0.78
N VAL A 93 3.17 -2.77 -1.16
CA VAL A 93 2.74 -3.54 -2.34
C VAL A 93 3.41 -3.10 -3.64
N MET A 94 3.73 -1.81 -3.77
CA MET A 94 4.42 -1.27 -4.95
C MET A 94 5.77 -1.94 -5.25
N PHE A 95 6.46 -2.45 -4.23
CA PHE A 95 7.73 -3.14 -4.40
C PHE A 95 7.58 -4.51 -5.07
N GLU A 96 6.36 -5.04 -5.18
CA GLU A 96 6.09 -6.23 -5.99
C GLU A 96 6.46 -6.02 -7.46
N ALA A 97 6.24 -4.81 -7.97
CA ALA A 97 6.65 -4.38 -9.31
C ALA A 97 8.15 -4.02 -9.43
N THR A 98 8.96 -4.35 -8.42
CA THR A 98 10.41 -4.09 -8.43
C THR A 98 11.21 -5.36 -8.19
N ASN A 99 12.52 -5.31 -8.35
CA ASN A 99 13.42 -6.38 -7.91
C ASN A 99 13.67 -6.38 -6.39
N VAL A 100 12.89 -5.69 -5.56
CA VAL A 100 12.98 -5.74 -4.09
C VAL A 100 11.96 -6.76 -3.55
N SER A 101 12.40 -7.64 -2.65
CA SER A 101 11.52 -8.55 -1.90
C SER A 101 10.68 -7.75 -0.91
N VAL A 102 9.41 -8.10 -0.78
CA VAL A 102 8.49 -7.55 0.24
C VAL A 102 8.37 -8.46 1.47
N GLY A 103 9.36 -9.34 1.70
CA GLY A 103 9.34 -10.26 2.83
C GLY A 103 8.38 -11.45 2.68
N ARG A 104 7.86 -11.72 1.48
CA ARG A 104 7.13 -12.98 1.20
C ARG A 104 8.03 -14.17 1.60
N GLY A 105 7.43 -15.23 2.15
CA GLY A 105 8.19 -16.35 2.69
C GLY A 105 8.82 -16.11 4.07
N THR A 106 8.42 -15.05 4.78
CA THR A 106 8.79 -14.82 6.20
C THR A 106 7.55 -14.49 7.05
N PRO A 107 7.65 -14.53 8.39
CA PRO A 107 6.58 -14.06 9.28
C PRO A 107 6.29 -12.56 9.19
N THR A 108 7.09 -11.81 8.42
CA THR A 108 7.16 -10.35 8.42
C THR A 108 6.87 -9.77 7.03
N ALA A 109 6.21 -10.55 6.16
CA ALA A 109 5.76 -10.11 4.84
C ALA A 109 5.02 -8.76 4.91
N PHE A 110 5.34 -7.87 3.98
CA PHE A 110 4.94 -6.46 3.89
C PHE A 110 5.37 -5.55 5.04
N GLN A 111 6.09 -6.08 6.03
CA GLN A 111 6.69 -5.32 7.12
C GLN A 111 8.20 -5.14 6.92
N ILE A 112 8.82 -5.95 6.07
CA ILE A 112 10.24 -5.84 5.68
C ILE A 112 10.35 -5.81 4.17
N ILE A 113 11.29 -5.01 3.66
CA ILE A 113 11.70 -5.04 2.25
C ILE A 113 13.20 -5.29 2.14
N GLY A 114 13.66 -5.97 1.08
CA GLY A 114 15.09 -6.27 0.94
C GLY A 114 15.54 -6.74 -0.43
N ALA A 115 16.84 -6.61 -0.69
CA ALA A 115 17.48 -7.14 -1.89
C ALA A 115 18.98 -7.36 -1.61
N PRO A 116 19.67 -8.28 -2.31
CA PRO A 116 21.11 -8.52 -2.10
C PRO A 116 22.01 -7.29 -2.23
N TRP A 117 21.59 -6.32 -3.05
CA TRP A 117 22.32 -5.08 -3.34
C TRP A 117 21.89 -3.89 -2.46
N LEU A 118 20.93 -4.10 -1.55
CA LEU A 118 20.34 -3.03 -0.76
C LEU A 118 21.32 -2.52 0.30
N LYS A 119 21.63 -1.23 0.23
CA LYS A 119 22.42 -0.51 1.27
C LYS A 119 21.52 -0.13 2.44
N SER A 120 21.02 -1.12 3.19
CA SER A 120 19.98 -0.95 4.22
C SER A 120 20.31 0.13 5.25
N ALA A 121 21.55 0.16 5.77
CA ALA A 121 21.99 1.17 6.73
C ALA A 121 21.92 2.62 6.18
N ALA A 122 22.32 2.82 4.93
CA ALA A 122 22.26 4.14 4.29
C ALA A 122 20.81 4.60 4.08
N VAL A 123 19.94 3.68 3.64
CA VAL A 123 18.50 3.97 3.47
C VAL A 123 17.84 4.29 4.81
N VAL A 124 18.11 3.49 5.86
CA VAL A 124 17.56 3.73 7.20
C VAL A 124 18.01 5.08 7.75
N LYS A 125 19.28 5.46 7.54
CA LYS A 125 19.79 6.78 7.93
C LYS A 125 18.99 7.90 7.25
N MET A 126 18.86 7.86 5.93
CA MET A 126 18.09 8.85 5.16
C MET A 126 16.63 8.95 5.63
N LEU A 127 15.98 7.83 5.93
CA LEU A 127 14.57 7.82 6.36
C LEU A 127 14.38 8.30 7.81
N THR A 128 15.35 8.02 8.69
CA THR A 128 15.31 8.47 10.08
C THR A 128 15.39 9.99 10.16
N GLU A 129 16.18 10.62 9.30
CA GLU A 129 16.30 12.09 9.19
C GLU A 129 15.02 12.78 8.71
N ARG A 130 14.02 12.03 8.20
CA ARG A 130 12.72 12.57 7.74
C ARG A 130 11.64 12.58 8.82
N GLU A 131 11.89 12.06 10.01
CA GLU A 131 10.97 12.08 11.16
C GLU A 131 9.53 11.60 10.84
N MET A 132 9.41 10.55 10.02
CA MET A 132 8.10 10.07 9.55
C MET A 132 7.23 9.58 10.71
N ARG A 133 6.01 10.13 10.80
CA ARG A 133 5.09 9.85 11.91
C ARG A 133 4.63 8.40 11.92
N GLY A 134 4.65 7.80 13.11
CA GLY A 134 4.03 6.51 13.37
C GLY A 134 4.78 5.29 12.83
N VAL A 135 6.01 5.47 12.34
CA VAL A 135 6.88 4.38 11.90
C VAL A 135 8.30 4.50 12.46
N ARG A 136 9.00 3.37 12.49
CA ARG A 136 10.44 3.28 12.72
C ARG A 136 11.05 2.36 11.67
N PHE A 137 12.22 2.71 11.18
CA PHE A 137 13.00 1.89 10.25
C PHE A 137 14.22 1.31 10.96
N THR A 138 14.50 0.03 10.74
CA THR A 138 15.73 -0.63 11.20
C THR A 138 16.34 -1.47 10.09
N ALA A 139 17.66 -1.53 10.02
CA ALA A 139 18.36 -2.43 9.10
C ALA A 139 18.43 -3.83 9.75
N GLU A 140 17.94 -4.85 9.07
CA GLU A 140 18.06 -6.25 9.50
C GLU A 140 18.25 -7.16 8.30
N GLU A 141 18.89 -8.31 8.49
CA GLU A 141 18.97 -9.34 7.45
C GLU A 141 17.83 -10.36 7.60
N PHE A 142 17.32 -10.86 6.47
CA PHE A 142 16.31 -11.91 6.46
C PHE A 142 16.52 -12.87 5.31
N THR A 143 15.92 -14.05 5.41
CA THR A 143 15.96 -15.09 4.39
C THR A 143 14.52 -15.46 4.01
N PRO A 144 14.05 -15.09 2.80
CA PRO A 144 12.78 -15.60 2.27
C PRO A 144 12.83 -17.13 2.12
N VAL A 145 11.81 -17.84 2.61
CA VAL A 145 11.67 -19.29 2.39
C VAL A 145 10.40 -19.54 1.58
N ASN A 146 10.54 -20.14 0.40
CA ASN A 146 9.46 -20.40 -0.55
C ASN A 146 8.54 -19.16 -0.79
N PRO A 147 9.13 -17.98 -1.11
CA PRO A 147 8.35 -16.79 -1.37
C PRO A 147 7.46 -16.98 -2.60
N THR A 148 6.20 -16.58 -2.48
CA THR A 148 5.19 -16.68 -3.55
C THR A 148 5.50 -15.84 -4.80
N ASP A 149 6.44 -14.90 -4.72
CA ASP A 149 6.94 -14.10 -5.86
C ASP A 149 8.33 -14.56 -6.35
N SER A 150 8.84 -15.69 -5.81
CA SER A 150 10.14 -16.28 -6.10
C SER A 150 11.36 -15.40 -5.80
N LYS A 151 11.19 -14.19 -5.23
CA LYS A 151 12.29 -13.25 -5.00
C LYS A 151 13.20 -13.75 -3.88
N TYR A 152 14.45 -14.06 -4.24
CA TYR A 152 15.55 -14.35 -3.32
C TYR A 152 15.29 -15.55 -2.37
N SER A 153 14.52 -16.54 -2.82
CA SER A 153 14.27 -17.77 -2.04
C SER A 153 15.57 -18.42 -1.54
N GLY A 154 15.63 -18.73 -0.25
CA GLY A 154 16.77 -19.38 0.40
C GLY A 154 18.00 -18.49 0.59
N LYS A 155 17.99 -17.24 0.14
CA LYS A 155 19.14 -16.33 0.24
C LYS A 155 18.98 -15.36 1.40
N ARG A 156 19.97 -15.30 2.30
CA ARG A 156 20.07 -14.23 3.31
C ARG A 156 20.40 -12.92 2.60
N ILE A 157 19.56 -11.90 2.82
CA ILE A 157 19.66 -10.60 2.17
C ILE A 157 19.51 -9.46 3.19
N PRO A 158 20.17 -8.30 2.96
CA PRO A 158 19.92 -7.12 3.75
C PRO A 158 18.52 -6.57 3.49
N GLY A 159 17.90 -6.07 4.54
CA GLY A 159 16.54 -5.57 4.55
C GLY A 159 16.36 -4.34 5.43
N ILE A 160 15.20 -3.71 5.23
CA ILE A 160 14.71 -2.58 6.02
C ILE A 160 13.41 -3.03 6.65
N ARG A 161 13.42 -3.20 7.96
CA ARG A 161 12.24 -3.49 8.75
C ARG A 161 11.50 -2.20 9.07
N ILE A 162 10.19 -2.23 8.86
CA ILE A 162 9.25 -1.15 9.11
C ILE A 162 8.40 -1.59 10.31
N SER A 163 8.51 -0.85 11.40
CA SER A 163 7.73 -1.08 12.62
C SER A 163 6.75 0.06 12.81
N VAL A 164 5.46 -0.26 13.01
CA VAL A 164 4.43 0.76 13.25
C VAL A 164 4.46 1.15 14.72
N THR A 165 4.86 2.38 15.02
CA THR A 165 4.95 2.93 16.38
C THR A 165 3.69 3.69 16.80
N ASN A 166 2.95 4.24 15.84
CA ASN A 166 1.65 4.87 16.06
C ASN A 166 0.77 4.74 14.81
N ARG A 167 -0.14 3.77 14.84
CA ARG A 167 -1.07 3.46 13.73
C ARG A 167 -2.02 4.59 13.35
N SER A 168 -2.35 5.50 14.26
CA SER A 168 -3.25 6.63 13.97
C SER A 168 -2.56 7.72 13.14
N GLY A 169 -1.23 7.81 13.23
CA GLY A 169 -0.41 8.73 12.44
C GLY A 169 0.24 8.09 11.20
N LEU A 170 0.05 6.79 10.99
CA LEU A 170 0.66 6.07 9.87
C LEU A 170 0.06 6.50 8.53
N GLN A 171 0.96 6.95 7.63
CA GLN A 171 0.70 7.18 6.21
C GLN A 171 1.53 6.18 5.41
N ALA A 172 0.98 4.99 5.21
CA ALA A 172 1.67 3.85 4.61
C ALA A 172 2.13 4.16 3.17
N VAL A 173 1.32 4.82 2.35
CA VAL A 173 1.74 5.14 0.96
C VAL A 173 2.89 6.13 0.95
N ARG A 174 2.88 7.13 1.84
CA ARG A 174 4.02 8.04 2.04
C ARG A 174 5.27 7.29 2.50
N VAL A 175 5.13 6.31 3.39
CA VAL A 175 6.23 5.42 3.80
C VAL A 175 6.79 4.64 2.61
N GLY A 176 5.92 4.08 1.76
CA GLY A 176 6.31 3.39 0.53
C GLY A 176 7.07 4.29 -0.44
N ALA A 177 6.55 5.50 -0.69
CA ALA A 177 7.18 6.51 -1.53
C ALA A 177 8.57 6.92 -1.01
N ALA A 178 8.69 7.16 0.29
CA ALA A 178 9.97 7.51 0.92
C ALA A 178 10.99 6.37 0.83
N LEU A 179 10.56 5.11 1.04
CA LEU A 179 11.42 3.94 0.87
C LEU A 179 11.94 3.83 -0.58
N LEU A 180 11.07 3.96 -1.58
CA LEU A 180 11.48 3.87 -2.98
C LEU A 180 12.45 5.00 -3.34
N TRP A 181 12.14 6.22 -2.92
CA TRP A 181 13.00 7.39 -3.12
C TRP A 181 14.40 7.17 -2.52
N ALA A 182 14.49 6.72 -1.26
CA ALA A 182 15.76 6.51 -0.58
C ALA A 182 16.55 5.33 -1.17
N ILE A 183 15.88 4.25 -1.57
CA ILE A 183 16.50 3.12 -2.27
C ILE A 183 17.06 3.58 -3.63
N ASN A 184 16.29 4.35 -4.40
CA ASN A 184 16.74 4.89 -5.68
C ASN A 184 17.94 5.83 -5.53
N LYS A 185 17.97 6.66 -4.49
CA LYS A 185 19.12 7.55 -4.21
C LYS A 185 20.39 6.79 -3.81
N THR A 186 20.27 5.68 -3.10
CA THR A 186 21.43 4.93 -2.57
C THR A 186 21.96 3.85 -3.51
N SER A 187 21.07 3.28 -4.34
CA SER A 187 21.36 2.17 -5.25
C SER A 187 20.65 2.31 -6.62
N PRO A 188 20.82 3.44 -7.35
CA PRO A 188 20.11 3.70 -8.61
C PRO A 188 20.44 2.64 -9.68
N ASP A 189 21.70 2.23 -9.75
CA ASP A 189 22.16 1.27 -10.77
C ASP A 189 21.66 -0.15 -10.53
N SER A 190 21.13 -0.46 -9.34
CA SER A 190 20.67 -1.80 -8.97
C SER A 190 19.15 -1.93 -8.90
N LEU A 191 18.44 -0.84 -8.59
CA LEU A 191 16.99 -0.82 -8.56
C LEU A 191 16.44 -1.07 -9.98
N ARG A 192 15.51 -2.02 -10.09
CA ARG A 192 14.76 -2.29 -11.32
C ARG A 192 13.28 -2.20 -11.01
N VAL A 193 12.56 -1.41 -11.82
CA VAL A 193 11.12 -1.19 -11.68
C VAL A 193 10.44 -1.60 -12.99
N ASN A 194 9.47 -2.50 -12.89
CA ASN A 194 8.56 -2.81 -13.98
C ASN A 194 7.50 -1.68 -14.04
N ALA A 195 7.68 -0.74 -14.96
CA ALA A 195 6.85 0.46 -15.04
C ALA A 195 5.36 0.15 -15.15
N SER A 196 4.95 -0.75 -16.05
CA SER A 196 3.53 -1.06 -16.27
C SER A 196 2.87 -1.69 -15.03
N SER A 197 3.56 -2.62 -14.36
CA SER A 197 3.05 -3.25 -13.14
C SER A 197 2.99 -2.26 -11.98
N PHE A 198 3.99 -1.38 -11.86
CA PHE A 198 4.04 -0.35 -10.83
C PHE A 198 2.90 0.66 -11.02
N ASP A 199 2.73 1.16 -12.24
CA ASP A 199 1.73 2.16 -12.57
C ASP A 199 0.31 1.60 -12.41
N ARG A 200 0.11 0.29 -12.63
CA ARG A 200 -1.13 -0.42 -12.31
C ARG A 200 -1.39 -0.52 -10.79
N LEU A 201 -0.35 -0.74 -9.98
CA LEU A 201 -0.50 -0.87 -8.52
C LEU A 201 -0.76 0.48 -7.83
N LEU A 202 -0.08 1.56 -8.23
CA LEU A 202 -0.26 2.89 -7.62
C LEU A 202 -1.27 3.78 -8.35
N GLY A 203 -1.64 3.43 -9.59
CA GLY A 203 -2.57 4.20 -10.41
C GLY A 203 -1.99 5.46 -11.07
N SER A 204 -0.66 5.69 -11.01
CA SER A 204 -0.04 6.89 -11.58
C SER A 204 1.41 6.70 -12.03
N PRO A 205 1.69 6.78 -13.34
CA PRO A 205 3.05 6.90 -13.87
C PRO A 205 3.79 8.12 -13.33
N ALA A 206 3.09 9.24 -13.13
CA ALA A 206 3.68 10.49 -12.68
C ALA A 206 4.34 10.36 -11.29
N ILE A 207 3.73 9.59 -10.38
CA ILE A 207 4.32 9.32 -9.05
C ILE A 207 5.62 8.52 -9.19
N ARG A 208 5.60 7.43 -9.96
CA ARG A 208 6.78 6.59 -10.19
C ARG A 208 7.92 7.44 -10.75
N GLU A 209 7.64 8.19 -11.81
CA GLU A 209 8.63 8.99 -12.51
C GLU A 209 9.21 10.11 -11.62
N ALA A 210 8.38 10.79 -10.83
CA ALA A 210 8.84 11.80 -9.88
C ALA A 210 9.78 11.21 -8.82
N LEU A 211 9.42 10.07 -8.22
CA LEU A 211 10.26 9.39 -7.23
C LEU A 211 11.58 8.90 -7.84
N LEU A 212 11.57 8.40 -9.07
CA LEU A 212 12.77 7.94 -9.78
C LEU A 212 13.67 9.09 -10.25
N ARG A 213 13.11 10.27 -10.55
CA ARG A 213 13.89 11.52 -10.72
C ARG A 213 14.45 12.06 -9.40
N GLY A 214 13.99 11.52 -8.27
CA GLY A 214 14.44 11.89 -6.94
C GLY A 214 13.75 13.13 -6.37
N GLU A 215 12.55 13.45 -6.85
CA GLU A 215 11.67 14.45 -6.23
C GLU A 215 11.35 14.07 -4.78
N ASP A 216 11.08 15.08 -3.96
CA ASP A 216 10.77 14.90 -2.54
C ASP A 216 9.46 14.11 -2.38
N PRO A 217 9.48 12.93 -1.70
CA PRO A 217 8.28 12.11 -1.53
C PRO A 217 7.20 12.84 -0.73
N ASP A 218 7.55 13.75 0.18
CA ASP A 218 6.55 14.44 0.98
C ASP A 218 5.75 15.42 0.15
N LYS A 219 6.42 16.24 -0.66
CA LYS A 219 5.78 17.17 -1.59
C LYS A 219 4.94 16.43 -2.62
N LEU A 220 5.39 15.26 -3.07
CA LEU A 220 4.66 14.45 -4.03
C LEU A 220 3.36 13.91 -3.42
N MET A 221 3.42 13.35 -2.21
CA MET A 221 2.22 12.84 -1.52
C MET A 221 1.27 13.97 -1.11
N ASP A 222 1.78 15.17 -0.83
CA ASP A 222 0.92 16.31 -0.49
C ASP A 222 -0.01 16.72 -1.64
N ARG A 223 0.44 16.57 -2.90
CA ARG A 223 -0.39 16.82 -4.10
C ARG A 223 -1.60 15.88 -4.18
N GLU A 224 -1.50 14.72 -3.56
CA GLU A 224 -2.53 13.68 -3.59
C GLU A 224 -3.61 13.85 -2.52
N PHE A 225 -3.48 14.81 -1.61
CA PHE A 225 -4.50 15.05 -0.59
C PHE A 225 -5.83 15.55 -1.16
N GLN A 226 -5.79 16.39 -2.20
CA GLN A 226 -7.00 16.99 -2.76
C GLN A 226 -7.93 15.93 -3.39
N PRO A 227 -7.45 15.02 -4.28
CA PRO A 227 -8.30 13.92 -4.79
C PRO A 227 -8.85 13.00 -3.70
N VAL A 228 -8.07 12.75 -2.64
CA VAL A 228 -8.52 11.92 -1.51
C VAL A 228 -9.61 12.62 -0.70
N TYR A 229 -9.50 13.93 -0.50
CA TYR A 229 -10.54 14.73 0.14
C TYR A 229 -11.83 14.69 -0.68
N GLU A 230 -11.75 14.91 -1.99
CA GLU A 230 -12.90 14.84 -2.90
C GLU A 230 -13.57 13.47 -2.89
N PHE A 231 -12.77 12.39 -2.89
CA PHE A 231 -13.28 11.02 -2.73
C PHE A 231 -14.08 10.88 -1.44
N ARG A 232 -13.52 11.35 -0.31
CA ARG A 232 -14.18 11.30 1.00
C ARG A 232 -15.53 12.02 0.98
N GLU A 233 -15.58 13.23 0.44
CA GLU A 233 -16.82 14.01 0.41
C GLU A 233 -17.87 13.35 -0.49
N ARG A 234 -17.48 12.85 -1.67
CA ARG A 234 -18.37 12.15 -2.60
C ARG A 234 -18.95 10.85 -2.00
N THR A 235 -18.19 10.15 -1.18
CA THR A 235 -18.60 8.84 -0.64
C THR A 235 -19.35 8.90 0.69
N ARG A 236 -19.48 10.09 1.32
CA ARG A 236 -20.22 10.26 2.58
C ARG A 236 -21.62 9.67 2.56
N LYS A 237 -22.33 9.82 1.43
CA LYS A 237 -23.71 9.31 1.26
C LYS A 237 -23.83 7.78 1.30
N TYR A 238 -22.73 7.05 1.15
CA TYR A 238 -22.72 5.58 1.23
C TYR A 238 -22.27 5.05 2.58
N LEU A 239 -21.83 5.91 3.51
CA LEU A 239 -21.27 5.47 4.77
C LEU A 239 -22.39 4.94 5.70
N LEU A 240 -22.19 3.73 6.20
CA LEU A 240 -23.10 3.04 7.13
C LEU A 240 -22.68 3.27 8.58
N TYR A 241 -21.46 3.76 8.80
CA TYR A 241 -20.85 3.84 10.11
C TYR A 241 -20.33 5.24 10.44
N LYS A 242 -20.48 5.60 11.72
CA LYS A 242 -19.96 6.84 12.31
C LYS A 242 -18.48 6.80 12.57
#